data_AF-A0A5D3E8S4-F1
#
_entry.id   AF-A0A5D3E8S4-F1
#
_cell.length_a   1.000
_cell.length_b   1.000
_cell.length_c   1.000
_cell.angle_alpha   90.00
_cell.angle_beta   90.00
_cell.angle_gamma   90.00
#
_symmetry.space_group_name_H-M   'P 1'
#
loop_
_entity.id
_entity.type
_entity.pdbx_description
1 polymer ?
#
loop_
_entity_poly.entity_id
_entity_poly.type
_entity_poly.pdbx_seq_one_letter_code
_entity_poly.pdbx_strand_id
1 'polypeptide(L)'
;MVKKENKIIVVVSPDIAVREDLMSRLAVRFGFAKVPSDARKIICRDIYSVDLSLSYFVMCSSYNFRGAVITNQRLYELAARGICVMVGVKSLPREFEMISQVYYPGDMR
;
A
#
# COMPACT_ATOMS: atom_id res chain seq x y z
N MET A 1 -8.51 -2.80 20.53
CA MET A 1 -9.17 -2.50 19.25
C MET A 1 -8.13 -1.82 18.36
N VAL A 2 -7.77 -2.41 17.21
CA VAL A 2 -6.83 -1.76 16.27
C VAL A 2 -7.54 -0.53 15.71
N LYS A 3 -7.04 0.67 16.01
CA LYS A 3 -7.60 1.91 15.47
C LYS A 3 -7.18 2.00 14.00
N LYS A 4 -8.15 2.08 13.08
CA LYS A 4 -7.87 2.30 11.67
C LYS A 4 -7.25 3.69 11.54
N GLU A 5 -5.94 3.75 11.28
CA GLU A 5 -5.28 4.99 10.92
C GLU A 5 -5.56 5.23 9.43
N ASN A 6 -6.20 6.35 9.11
CA ASN A 6 -6.47 6.78 7.74
C ASN A 6 -5.18 7.30 7.09
N LYS A 7 -4.14 6.46 7.07
CA LYS A 7 -2.81 6.70 6.52
C LYS A 7 -2.54 5.77 5.35
N ILE A 8 -1.58 6.13 4.51
CA ILE A 8 -1.13 5.25 3.44
C ILE A 8 -0.36 4.10 4.08
N ILE A 9 -0.74 2.86 3.79
CA ILE A 9 0.00 1.68 4.20
C ILE A 9 1.20 1.52 3.26
N VAL A 10 2.41 1.54 3.80
CA VAL A 10 3.64 1.47 3.01
C VAL A 10 4.41 0.19 3.37
N VAL A 11 4.59 -0.67 2.38
CA VAL A 11 5.42 -1.87 2.50
C VAL A 11 6.82 -1.58 1.98
N VAL A 12 7.83 -1.66 2.84
CA VAL A 12 9.21 -1.31 2.49
C VAL A 12 10.08 -2.56 2.36
N SER A 13 10.58 -2.82 1.16
CA SER A 13 11.60 -3.85 0.91
C SER A 13 12.30 -3.57 -0.43
N PRO A 14 13.61 -3.84 -0.56
CA PRO A 14 14.30 -3.73 -1.85
C PRO A 14 13.77 -4.74 -2.88
N ASP A 15 13.40 -5.95 -2.44
CA ASP A 15 12.90 -7.04 -3.28
C ASP A 15 11.38 -6.97 -3.47
N ILE A 16 10.95 -6.94 -4.74
CA ILE A 16 9.54 -6.90 -5.12
C ILE A 16 8.78 -8.17 -4.72
N ALA A 17 9.41 -9.35 -4.77
CA ALA A 17 8.75 -10.60 -4.40
C ALA A 17 8.39 -10.61 -2.90
N VAL A 18 9.29 -10.09 -2.08
CA VAL A 18 9.07 -9.88 -0.64
C VAL A 18 7.98 -8.84 -0.40
N ARG A 19 7.95 -7.75 -1.17
CA ARG A 19 6.87 -6.75 -1.07
C ARG A 19 5.50 -7.36 -1.39
N GLU A 20 5.40 -8.08 -2.50
CA GLU A 20 4.15 -8.73 -2.92
C GLU A 20 3.68 -9.77 -1.91
N ASP A 21 4.60 -10.57 -1.34
CA ASP A 21 4.26 -11.54 -0.30
C ASP A 21 3.72 -10.82 0.96
N LEU A 22 4.41 -9.79 1.44
CA LEU A 22 3.99 -9.04 2.62
C LEU A 22 2.66 -8.32 2.39
N MET A 23 2.49 -7.66 1.24
CA MET A 23 1.23 -7.02 0.85
C MET A 23 0.09 -8.04 0.80
N SER A 24 0.32 -9.23 0.26
CA SER A 24 -0.71 -10.27 0.19
C SER A 24 -1.16 -10.74 1.59
N ARG A 25 -0.22 -10.89 2.53
CA ARG A 25 -0.53 -11.20 3.93
C ARG A 25 -1.28 -10.06 4.63
N LEU A 26 -0.88 -8.80 4.39
CA LEU A 26 -1.61 -7.63 4.90
C LEU A 26 -3.04 -7.59 4.38
N ALA A 27 -3.23 -7.80 3.08
CA ALA A 27 -4.55 -7.80 2.45
C ALA A 27 -5.47 -8.87 3.05
N VAL A 28 -4.94 -10.07 3.35
CA VAL A 28 -5.69 -11.12 4.08
C VAL A 28 -6.03 -10.67 5.49
N ARG A 29 -5.05 -10.12 6.23
CA ARG A 29 -5.25 -9.62 7.60
C ARG A 29 -6.28 -8.48 7.67
N PHE A 30 -6.34 -7.65 6.64
CA PHE A 30 -7.31 -6.55 6.52
C PHE A 30 -8.66 -6.99 5.95
N GLY A 31 -8.81 -8.27 5.58
CA GLY A 31 -10.08 -8.84 5.12
C GLY A 31 -10.39 -8.61 3.64
N PHE A 32 -9.44 -8.15 2.83
CA PHE A 32 -9.63 -7.99 1.37
C PHE A 32 -9.61 -9.34 0.63
N ALA A 33 -8.99 -10.36 1.22
CA ALA A 33 -8.93 -11.70 0.66
C ALA A 33 -8.94 -12.75 1.77
N LYS A 34 -9.35 -13.98 1.45
CA LYS A 34 -9.28 -15.11 2.39
C LYS A 34 -7.92 -15.79 2.40
N VAL A 35 -7.23 -15.79 1.26
CA VAL A 35 -5.92 -16.43 1.07
C VAL A 35 -4.96 -15.52 0.30
N PRO A 36 -3.63 -15.63 0.51
CA PRO A 36 -2.65 -14.75 -0.13
C PRO A 36 -2.67 -14.80 -1.67
N SER A 37 -2.98 -15.96 -2.26
CA SER A 37 -3.09 -16.14 -3.71
C SER A 37 -4.22 -15.30 -4.33
N ASP A 38 -5.32 -15.10 -3.60
CA ASP A 38 -6.41 -14.23 -4.05
C ASP A 38 -6.05 -12.76 -3.86
N ALA A 39 -5.38 -12.42 -2.75
CA ALA A 39 -4.85 -11.08 -2.54
C ALA A 39 -3.89 -10.65 -3.67
N ARG A 40 -3.06 -11.56 -4.20
CA ARG A 40 -2.16 -11.25 -5.32
C ARG A 40 -2.90 -10.80 -6.58
N LYS A 41 -4.16 -11.20 -6.78
CA LYS A 41 -4.94 -10.81 -7.97
C LYS A 41 -5.40 -9.34 -7.93
N ILE A 42 -5.51 -8.77 -6.74
CA ILE A 42 -5.94 -7.38 -6.54
C ILE A 42 -4.78 -6.41 -6.32
N ILE A 43 -3.55 -6.93 -6.21
CA ILE A 43 -2.32 -6.13 -6.10
C ILE A 43 -1.82 -5.85 -7.52
N CYS A 44 -1.83 -4.59 -7.91
CA CYS A 44 -1.24 -4.14 -9.16
C CYS A 44 0.28 -3.97 -9.03
N ARG A 45 1.01 -4.06 -10.15
CA ARG A 45 2.44 -3.76 -10.15
C ARG A 45 2.74 -2.27 -10.16
N ASP A 46 1.90 -1.49 -10.82
CA ASP A 46 2.05 -0.06 -10.99
C ASP A 46 0.78 0.67 -10.54
N ILE A 47 0.92 1.92 -10.12
CA ILE A 47 -0.21 2.77 -9.76
C ILE A 47 -1.03 3.17 -10.99
N TYR A 48 -0.40 3.24 -12.17
CA TYR A 48 -1.07 3.67 -13.39
C TYR A 48 -2.08 2.64 -13.93
N SER A 49 -2.04 1.40 -13.46
CA SER A 49 -3.06 0.40 -13.79
C SER A 49 -4.33 0.52 -12.93
N VAL A 50 -4.37 1.46 -11.99
CA VAL A 50 -5.49 1.68 -11.07
C VAL A 50 -6.17 3.01 -11.39
N ASP A 51 -7.48 2.99 -11.66
CA ASP A 51 -8.26 4.22 -11.77
C ASP A 51 -8.57 4.77 -10.37
N LEU A 52 -7.77 5.75 -9.95
CA LEU A 52 -7.89 6.39 -8.63
C LEU A 52 -9.25 7.07 -8.39
N SER A 53 -10.01 7.37 -9.44
CA SER A 53 -11.30 8.06 -9.33
C SER A 53 -12.43 7.13 -8.89
N LEU A 54 -12.35 5.86 -9.29
CA LEU A 54 -13.39 4.84 -9.07
C LEU A 54 -12.98 3.74 -8.07
N SER A 55 -11.71 3.73 -7.66
CA SER A 55 -11.17 2.65 -6.83
C SER A 55 -11.66 2.70 -5.38
N TYR A 56 -12.18 1.57 -4.89
CA TYR A 56 -12.56 1.38 -3.48
C TYR A 56 -11.39 0.95 -2.59
N PHE A 57 -10.27 0.55 -3.19
CA PHE A 57 -8.99 0.30 -2.56
C PHE A 57 -7.89 0.46 -3.61
N VAL A 58 -6.68 0.77 -3.17
CA VAL A 58 -5.50 0.86 -4.04
C VAL A 58 -4.43 -0.03 -3.45
N MET A 59 -3.93 -0.99 -4.23
CA MET A 59 -2.81 -1.86 -3.84
C MET A 59 -1.81 -1.91 -4.98
N CYS A 60 -0.61 -1.40 -4.76
CA CYS A 60 0.45 -1.37 -5.76
C CYS A 60 1.78 -1.88 -5.19
N SER A 61 2.45 -2.84 -5.85
CA SER A 61 3.69 -3.44 -5.35
C SER A 61 4.97 -2.65 -5.68
N SER A 62 4.89 -1.67 -6.60
CA SER A 62 6.00 -0.81 -6.97
C SER A 62 5.56 0.64 -7.13
N TYR A 63 5.85 1.45 -6.11
CA TYR A 63 5.57 2.88 -6.10
C TYR A 63 6.83 3.70 -5.80
N ASN A 64 6.90 4.91 -6.37
CA ASN A 64 7.96 5.87 -6.10
C ASN A 64 7.37 7.22 -5.68
N PHE A 65 7.48 7.53 -4.39
CA PHE A 65 6.99 8.78 -3.82
C PHE A 65 7.65 10.03 -4.44
N ARG A 66 8.92 9.98 -4.86
CA ARG A 66 9.62 11.17 -5.39
C ARG A 66 9.20 11.54 -6.81
N GLY A 67 8.67 10.58 -7.57
CA GLY A 67 8.37 10.77 -8.99
C GLY A 67 6.97 11.32 -9.29
N ALA A 68 6.07 11.39 -8.30
CA ALA A 68 4.65 11.55 -8.57
C ALA A 68 3.93 12.42 -7.53
N VAL A 69 4.26 13.71 -7.46
CA VAL A 69 3.70 14.66 -6.47
C VAL A 69 2.16 14.74 -6.52
N ILE A 70 1.57 14.85 -7.72
CA ILE A 70 0.11 14.90 -7.88
C ILE A 70 -0.54 13.58 -7.47
N THR A 71 0.08 12.45 -7.83
CA THR A 71 -0.41 11.12 -7.45
C THR A 71 -0.34 10.93 -5.94
N ASN A 72 0.74 11.36 -5.28
CA ASN A 72 0.87 11.33 -3.83
C ASN A 72 -0.30 12.06 -3.17
N GLN A 73 -0.60 13.29 -3.61
CA GLN A 73 -1.73 14.04 -3.06
C GLN A 73 -3.04 13.27 -3.19
N ARG A 74 -3.33 12.70 -4.37
CA ARG A 74 -4.54 11.88 -4.56
C ARG A 74 -4.55 10.66 -3.63
N LEU A 75 -3.43 9.96 -3.47
CA LEU A 75 -3.33 8.84 -2.54
C LEU A 75 -3.60 9.26 -1.09
N TYR A 76 -3.13 10.44 -0.68
CA TYR A 76 -3.44 11.00 0.64
C TYR A 76 -4.92 11.34 0.79
N GLU A 77 -5.53 11.96 -0.22
CA GLU A 77 -6.96 12.26 -0.21
C GLU A 77 -7.81 10.98 -0.10
N LEU A 78 -7.44 9.93 -0.83
CA LEU A 78 -8.10 8.62 -0.74
C LEU A 78 -7.96 8.03 0.67
N ALA A 79 -6.74 8.00 1.22
CA ALA A 79 -6.50 7.51 2.58
C ALA A 79 -7.31 8.30 3.63
N ALA A 80 -7.34 9.63 3.52
CA ALA A 80 -8.10 10.52 4.40
C ALA A 80 -9.61 10.27 4.33
N ARG A 81 -10.14 9.94 3.13
CA ARG A 81 -11.54 9.52 2.91
C ARG A 81 -11.84 8.11 3.44
N GLY A 82 -10.85 7.41 3.99
CA GLY A 82 -11.00 6.07 4.55
C GLY A 82 -10.86 4.94 3.52
N ILE A 83 -10.46 5.25 2.29
CA ILE A 83 -10.14 4.27 1.25
C ILE A 83 -8.79 3.63 1.61
N CYS A 84 -8.71 2.31 1.52
CA CYS A 84 -7.47 1.61 1.82
C CYS A 84 -6.46 1.84 0.70
N VAL A 85 -5.33 2.47 1.04
CA VAL A 85 -4.22 2.67 0.12
C VAL A 85 -3.01 1.92 0.65
N MET A 86 -2.51 0.97 -0.14
CA MET A 86 -1.34 0.17 0.15
C MET A 86 -0.33 0.27 -1.00
N VAL A 87 0.89 0.69 -0.70
CA VAL A 87 1.95 0.86 -1.70
C VAL A 87 3.23 0.18 -1.27
N GLY A 88 3.86 -0.55 -2.18
CA GLY A 88 5.16 -1.18 -2.02
C GLY A 88 6.27 -0.28 -2.54
N VAL A 89 7.26 0.02 -1.71
CA VAL A 89 8.38 0.90 -2.07
C VAL A 89 9.72 0.26 -1.73
N LYS A 90 10.76 0.62 -2.49
CA LYS A 90 12.14 0.21 -2.16
C LYS A 90 12.65 0.89 -0.89
N SER A 91 12.31 2.16 -0.73
CA SER A 91 12.69 3.02 0.39
C SER A 91 11.62 4.10 0.56
N LEU A 92 11.22 4.35 1.81
CA LEU A 92 10.32 5.46 2.12
C LEU A 92 11.13 6.73 2.38
N PRO A 93 10.90 7.84 1.64
CA PRO A 93 11.51 9.12 1.98
C PRO A 93 10.95 9.66 3.31
N ARG A 94 11.81 10.25 4.13
CA ARG A 94 11.48 10.77 5.48
C ARG A 94 10.27 11.72 5.50
N GLU A 95 10.13 12.55 4.48
CA GLU A 95 9.02 13.50 4.36
C GLU A 95 7.62 12.85 4.33
N PHE A 96 7.52 11.57 3.99
CA PHE A 96 6.25 10.84 3.90
C PHE A 96 5.98 9.93 5.10
N GLU A 97 6.89 9.85 6.09
CA GLU A 97 6.72 8.96 7.27
C GLU A 97 5.49 9.33 8.11
N MET A 98 5.22 10.62 8.31
CA MET A 98 4.12 11.08 9.17
C MET A 98 2.73 10.64 8.66
N ILE A 99 2.60 10.54 7.35
CA ILE A 99 1.36 10.24 6.63
C ILE A 99 1.29 8.80 6.14
N SER A 100 2.31 8.00 6.51
CA SER A 100 2.42 6.59 6.18
C SER A 100 2.33 5.72 7.43
N GLN A 101 1.73 4.55 7.29
CA GLN A 101 1.84 3.45 8.22
C GLN A 101 2.78 2.41 7.60
N VAL A 102 3.98 2.30 8.14
CA VAL A 102 5.07 1.52 7.53
C VAL A 102 5.05 0.08 8.03
N TYR A 103 5.28 -0.86 7.12
CA TYR A 103 5.45 -2.28 7.39
C TYR A 103 6.74 -2.78 6.75
N TYR A 104 7.60 -3.36 7.58
CA TYR A 104 8.80 -4.06 7.15
C TYR A 104 8.58 -5.58 7.18
N PRO A 105 9.34 -6.36 6.40
CA PRO A 105 9.24 -7.82 6.40
C PRO A 105 9.43 -8.47 7.80
N GLY A 106 10.13 -7.79 8.72
CA GLY A 106 10.34 -8.25 10.09
C GLY A 106 9.12 -8.08 11.02
N ASP A 107 8.18 -7.19 10.68
CA ASP A 107 7.07 -6.80 11.56
C ASP A 107 5.94 -7.84 11.59
N MET A 108 6.00 -8.85 10.73
CA MET A 108 5.01 -9.92 10.60
C MET A 108 5.47 -11.28 11.11
N ARG A 109 6.57 -11.32 11.87
CA ARG A 109 7.00 -12.54 12.55
C ARG A 109 6.11 -12.90 13.73
#